data_AF-A0A1W0W085-F1
#
_entry.id   AF-A0A1W0W085-F1
#
_cell.length_a   1.000
_cell.length_b   1.000
_cell.length_c   1.000
_cell.angle_alpha   90.00
_cell.angle_beta   90.00
_cell.angle_gamma   90.00
#
_symmetry.space_group_name_H-M   'P 1'
#
loop_
_entity.id
_entity.type
_entity.pdbx_description
1 polymer ?
#
loop_
_entity_poly.entity_id
_entity_poly.type
_entity_poly.pdbx_seq_one_letter_code
_entity_poly.pdbx_strand_id
1 'polypeptide(L)'
;MRTSIISLVSQSNYAPGAVVALTKSICWRTVVRSRDINKIGVVIYQKPTSNSCYIERKNNEPPLCSESDRSRFPWYKPLDSCLFPSVPSSGGGNSWPIPWPERLNMKHSTTSNNSSIQFPQEKIDSDTNYWKGLVSEVYLNEFAVNWSSVRNVMDMNAGFGGFAASIIDRPLWVMNVVPVDQPDTLHIIFNRGLIGVYHDWCESFNTYPRTYDLLHMSHLLGPLTKRCHIIEIAAEIDRILRPGRWFVLQDTIDVIRKMDPVLRSLHYKTQIVKHQFLLATKGFWRPGSTDSKS
;
A
#
# COMPACT_ATOMS: atom_id res chain seq x y z
N MET A 1 -5.23 -24.36 -9.63
CA MET A 1 -4.38 -23.68 -10.63
C MET A 1 -3.26 -22.96 -9.90
N ARG A 2 -2.01 -23.35 -10.16
CA ARG A 2 -0.84 -23.06 -9.29
C ARG A 2 0.25 -22.38 -10.11
N THR A 3 0.22 -21.06 -10.30
CA THR A 3 1.40 -20.30 -10.76
C THR A 3 1.21 -18.79 -10.68
N SER A 4 2.27 -18.07 -10.34
CA SER A 4 2.39 -16.64 -10.60
C SER A 4 2.46 -16.43 -12.12
N ILE A 5 1.40 -15.88 -12.68
CA ILE A 5 1.26 -15.57 -14.10
C ILE A 5 1.72 -14.13 -14.30
N ILE A 6 2.63 -13.88 -15.25
CA ILE A 6 2.95 -12.52 -15.69
C ILE A 6 2.27 -12.30 -17.04
N SER A 7 1.38 -11.32 -17.08
CA SER A 7 0.73 -10.86 -18.31
C SER A 7 1.52 -9.71 -18.89
N LEU A 8 2.03 -9.87 -20.11
CA LEU A 8 2.61 -8.77 -20.89
C LEU A 8 1.60 -8.37 -21.97
N VAL A 9 1.12 -7.13 -21.88
CA VAL A 9 0.27 -6.53 -22.93
C VAL A 9 1.19 -5.87 -23.94
N SER A 10 1.10 -6.27 -25.21
CA SER A 10 1.86 -5.64 -26.29
C SER A 10 0.89 -4.96 -27.25
N GLN A 11 1.13 -3.68 -27.51
CA GLN A 11 0.43 -2.93 -28.56
C GLN A 11 1.00 -3.21 -29.97
N SER A 12 2.00 -4.09 -30.08
CA SER A 12 2.68 -4.45 -31.32
C SER A 12 2.18 -5.80 -31.86
N ASN A 13 2.15 -5.91 -33.19
CA ASN A 13 1.65 -7.05 -33.95
C ASN A 13 2.28 -8.42 -33.60
N TYR A 14 3.40 -8.42 -32.89
CA TYR A 14 4.14 -9.59 -32.41
C TYR A 14 4.80 -9.23 -31.07
N ALA A 15 4.91 -10.20 -30.14
CA ALA A 15 5.95 -10.09 -29.12
C ALA A 15 7.28 -9.92 -29.87
N PRO A 16 8.06 -8.86 -29.63
CA PRO A 16 9.32 -8.63 -30.35
C PRO A 16 10.15 -9.92 -30.33
N GLY A 17 10.78 -10.30 -31.44
CA GLY A 17 11.57 -11.54 -31.51
C GLY A 17 12.57 -11.68 -30.34
N ALA A 18 13.10 -10.54 -29.89
CA ALA A 18 13.93 -10.43 -28.69
C ALA A 18 13.22 -10.87 -27.39
N VAL A 19 11.95 -10.51 -27.18
CA VAL A 19 11.18 -10.91 -25.98
C VAL A 19 10.87 -12.41 -26.02
N VAL A 20 10.57 -12.97 -27.19
CA VAL A 20 10.34 -14.41 -27.34
C VAL A 20 11.64 -15.20 -27.14
N ALA A 21 12.76 -14.70 -27.66
CA ALA A 21 14.08 -15.31 -27.45
C ALA A 21 14.49 -15.25 -25.97
N LEU A 22 14.32 -14.10 -25.32
CA LEU A 22 14.61 -13.92 -23.90
C LEU A 22 13.74 -14.81 -23.02
N THR A 23 12.41 -14.82 -23.23
CA THR A 23 11.51 -15.67 -22.43
C THR A 23 11.85 -17.15 -22.55
N LYS A 24 12.28 -17.61 -23.74
CA LYS A 24 12.81 -18.98 -23.93
C LYS A 24 14.14 -19.19 -23.21
N SER A 25 15.08 -18.24 -23.26
CA SER A 25 16.38 -18.38 -22.60
C SER A 25 16.28 -18.39 -21.06
N ILE A 26 15.26 -17.75 -20.51
CA ILE A 26 14.95 -17.75 -19.07
C ILE A 26 13.88 -18.80 -18.69
N CYS A 27 13.61 -19.80 -19.53
CA CYS A 27 12.69 -20.91 -19.21
C CYS A 27 11.22 -20.53 -18.96
N TRP A 28 10.75 -19.39 -19.47
CA TRP A 28 9.34 -19.01 -19.34
C TRP A 28 8.53 -19.60 -20.48
N ARG A 29 7.41 -20.25 -20.14
CA ARG A 29 6.51 -20.83 -21.13
C ARG A 29 5.41 -19.85 -21.51
N THR A 30 5.10 -19.74 -22.80
CA THR A 30 3.91 -19.00 -23.22
C THR A 30 2.66 -19.85 -22.97
N VAL A 31 1.69 -19.29 -22.25
CA VAL A 31 0.44 -19.97 -21.89
C VAL A 31 -0.74 -19.48 -22.74
N VAL A 32 -0.77 -18.18 -23.01
CA VAL A 32 -1.84 -17.57 -23.81
C VAL A 32 -1.22 -16.64 -24.84
N ARG A 33 -1.76 -16.70 -26.06
CA ARG A 33 -1.59 -15.69 -27.10
C ARG A 33 -2.98 -15.35 -27.59
N SER A 34 -3.46 -14.17 -27.23
CA SER A 34 -4.78 -13.69 -27.66
C SER A 34 -4.63 -12.37 -28.41
N ARG A 35 -5.53 -12.13 -29.35
CA ARG A 35 -5.60 -10.90 -30.14
C ARG A 35 -7.03 -10.40 -30.07
N ASP A 36 -7.19 -9.15 -29.63
CA ASP A 36 -8.48 -8.47 -29.69
C ASP A 36 -8.72 -7.85 -31.08
N ILE A 37 -9.99 -7.58 -31.38
CA ILE A 37 -10.50 -6.96 -32.61
C ILE A 37 -9.80 -5.61 -32.87
N ASN A 38 -9.41 -4.91 -31.79
CA ASN A 38 -8.68 -3.65 -31.81
C ASN A 38 -7.17 -3.78 -32.10
N LYS A 39 -6.70 -4.95 -32.57
CA LYS A 39 -5.28 -5.26 -32.82
C LYS A 39 -4.38 -5.25 -31.58
N ILE A 40 -4.95 -5.25 -30.36
CA ILE A 40 -4.19 -5.38 -29.11
C ILE A 40 -3.91 -6.87 -28.87
N GLY A 41 -2.63 -7.23 -28.76
CA GLY A 41 -2.18 -8.59 -28.49
C GLY A 41 -1.82 -8.78 -27.02
N VAL A 42 -2.35 -9.81 -26.38
CA VAL A 42 -1.96 -10.21 -25.02
C VAL A 42 -1.18 -11.51 -25.10
N VAL A 43 0.04 -11.51 -24.54
CA VAL A 43 0.84 -12.71 -24.38
C VAL A 43 1.10 -12.95 -22.90
N ILE A 44 0.68 -14.12 -22.43
CA ILE A 44 0.81 -14.51 -21.02
C ILE A 44 1.95 -15.51 -20.92
N TYR A 45 2.90 -15.22 -20.04
CA TYR A 45 4.03 -16.09 -19.75
C TYR A 45 3.94 -16.66 -18.34
N GLN A 46 4.42 -17.88 -18.19
CA GLN A 46 4.46 -18.57 -16.92
C GLN A 46 5.89 -18.96 -16.56
N LYS A 47 6.25 -18.62 -15.32
CA LYS A 47 7.54 -18.96 -14.71
C LYS A 47 7.65 -20.47 -14.46
N PRO A 48 8.87 -21.04 -14.48
CA PRO A 48 9.08 -22.43 -14.15
C PRO A 48 8.69 -22.73 -12.69
N THR A 49 8.16 -23.94 -12.47
CA THR A 49 7.74 -24.41 -11.14
C THR A 49 8.90 -24.95 -10.30
N SER A 50 10.06 -25.17 -10.91
CA SER A 50 11.29 -25.63 -10.27
C SER A 50 12.48 -24.77 -10.69
N ASN A 51 13.52 -24.75 -9.84
CA ASN A 51 14.77 -24.03 -10.14
C ASN A 51 15.70 -24.78 -11.09
N SER A 52 15.45 -26.06 -11.38
CA SER A 52 16.29 -26.87 -12.27
C SER A 52 16.58 -26.15 -13.59
N CYS A 53 15.53 -25.60 -14.21
CA CYS A 53 15.70 -24.89 -15.48
C CYS A 53 16.55 -23.63 -15.37
N TYR A 54 16.53 -22.93 -14.24
CA TYR A 54 17.38 -21.75 -14.05
C TYR A 54 18.85 -22.10 -13.80
N ILE A 55 19.11 -23.23 -13.12
CA ILE A 55 20.45 -23.74 -12.79
C ILE A 55 21.11 -24.35 -14.03
N GLU A 56 20.34 -25.05 -14.88
CA GLU A 56 20.83 -25.78 -16.06
C GLU A 56 21.00 -24.90 -17.32
N ARG A 57 20.84 -23.57 -17.20
CA ARG A 57 20.95 -22.68 -18.36
C ARG A 57 22.39 -22.65 -18.88
N LYS A 58 22.53 -22.81 -20.20
CA LYS A 58 23.83 -22.71 -20.89
C LYS A 58 24.42 -21.31 -20.79
N ASN A 59 23.58 -20.28 -20.93
CA ASN A 59 23.97 -18.87 -20.83
C ASN A 59 23.24 -18.24 -19.64
N ASN A 60 24.00 -17.78 -18.65
CA ASN A 60 23.49 -17.15 -17.43
C ASN A 60 23.25 -15.64 -17.61
N GLU A 61 22.58 -15.28 -18.69
CA GLU A 61 22.20 -13.90 -19.02
C GLU A 61 20.67 -13.79 -19.09
N PRO A 62 20.00 -13.11 -18.14
CA PRO A 62 20.54 -12.53 -16.91
C PRO A 62 20.93 -13.56 -15.82
N PRO A 63 21.87 -13.21 -14.91
CA PRO A 63 22.31 -14.08 -13.81
C PRO A 63 21.23 -14.28 -12.73
N LEU A 64 21.47 -15.16 -11.76
CA LEU A 64 20.62 -15.29 -10.58
C LEU A 64 20.91 -14.17 -9.58
N CYS A 65 19.87 -13.64 -8.93
CA CYS A 65 20.03 -12.61 -7.91
C CYS A 65 20.73 -13.18 -6.66
N SER A 66 21.58 -12.36 -6.03
CA SER A 66 22.26 -12.73 -4.78
C SER A 66 21.32 -12.63 -3.57
N GLU A 67 21.66 -13.26 -2.45
CA GLU A 67 20.85 -13.14 -1.22
C GLU A 67 20.86 -11.72 -0.63
N SER A 68 21.94 -10.95 -0.86
CA SER A 68 22.02 -9.53 -0.47
C SER A 68 21.07 -8.63 -1.24
N ASP A 69 20.58 -9.07 -2.41
CA ASP A 69 19.61 -8.31 -3.22
C ASP A 69 18.18 -8.44 -2.70
N ARG A 70 17.92 -9.34 -1.73
CA ARG A 70 16.57 -9.60 -1.19
C ARG A 70 16.10 -8.55 -0.17
N SER A 71 17.02 -7.78 0.42
CA SER A 71 16.73 -6.80 1.46
C SER A 71 16.92 -5.38 0.93
N ARG A 72 16.07 -4.97 -0.02
CA ARG A 72 16.15 -3.63 -0.61
C ARG A 72 14.79 -2.98 -0.61
N PHE A 73 14.75 -1.76 -0.06
CA PHE A 73 13.56 -0.92 -0.09
C PHE A 73 13.19 -0.58 -1.55
N PRO A 74 11.96 -0.83 -2.01
CA PRO A 74 11.64 -0.86 -3.44
C PRO A 74 11.37 0.51 -4.11
N TRP A 75 11.41 1.63 -3.37
CA TRP A 75 11.10 2.96 -3.92
C TRP A 75 12.25 3.58 -4.70
N TYR A 76 11.97 4.07 -5.92
CA TYR A 76 12.95 4.59 -6.90
C TYR A 76 14.22 3.75 -7.04
N LYS A 77 14.09 2.42 -6.94
CA LYS A 77 15.17 1.49 -7.22
C LYS A 77 15.08 0.98 -8.66
N PRO A 78 16.15 1.13 -9.45
CA PRO A 78 16.25 0.44 -10.72
C PRO A 78 16.04 -1.06 -10.52
N LEU A 79 15.34 -1.69 -11.47
CA LEU A 79 15.18 -3.15 -11.45
C LEU A 79 16.54 -3.80 -11.68
N ASP A 80 16.90 -4.75 -10.81
CA ASP A 80 18.09 -5.55 -11.00
C ASP A 80 17.93 -6.44 -12.23
N SER A 81 18.98 -6.55 -13.04
CA SER A 81 19.02 -7.40 -14.23
C SER A 81 19.34 -8.85 -13.86
N CYS A 82 18.56 -9.45 -12.96
CA CYS A 82 18.77 -10.82 -12.46
C CYS A 82 17.46 -11.59 -12.29
N LEU A 83 17.56 -12.92 -12.23
CA LEU A 83 16.43 -13.82 -11.99
C LEU A 83 16.38 -14.23 -10.53
N PHE A 84 15.22 -14.05 -9.90
CA PHE A 84 14.94 -14.61 -8.59
C PHE A 84 14.59 -16.10 -8.72
N PRO A 85 15.34 -17.00 -8.05
CA PRO A 85 14.97 -18.41 -8.03
C PRO A 85 13.62 -18.60 -7.35
N SER A 86 12.82 -19.53 -7.87
CA SER A 86 11.57 -19.97 -7.24
C SER A 86 11.89 -20.60 -5.88
N VAL A 87 11.07 -20.36 -4.86
CA VAL A 87 11.29 -20.97 -3.54
C VAL A 87 11.13 -22.50 -3.69
N PRO A 88 12.13 -23.31 -3.25
CA PRO A 88 12.08 -24.76 -3.43
C PRO A 88 10.94 -25.37 -2.63
N SER A 89 10.19 -26.29 -3.26
CA SER A 89 8.97 -26.93 -2.74
C SER A 89 9.13 -27.76 -1.46
N SER A 90 10.36 -27.92 -0.96
CA SER A 90 10.72 -28.90 0.08
C SER A 90 10.88 -28.34 1.50
N GLY A 91 10.42 -27.10 1.74
CA GLY A 91 10.27 -26.51 3.08
C GLY A 91 8.87 -25.95 3.25
N GLY A 92 8.30 -26.00 4.44
CA GLY A 92 6.88 -25.72 4.76
C GLY A 92 6.32 -24.32 4.45
N GLY A 93 6.99 -23.50 3.62
CA GLY A 93 6.56 -22.16 3.20
C GLY A 93 5.88 -22.07 1.82
N ASN A 94 5.52 -23.20 1.20
CA ASN A 94 5.07 -23.26 -0.20
C ASN A 94 3.59 -23.60 -0.40
N SER A 95 2.78 -23.60 0.66
CA SER A 95 1.33 -23.59 0.49
C SER A 95 0.91 -22.23 -0.07
N TRP A 96 -0.11 -22.22 -0.93
CA TRP A 96 -0.82 -20.97 -1.20
C TRP A 96 -1.18 -20.32 0.14
N PRO A 97 -1.09 -18.99 0.25
CA PRO A 97 -1.54 -18.32 1.46
C PRO A 97 -2.94 -18.81 1.81
N ILE A 98 -3.20 -19.02 3.11
CA ILE A 98 -4.53 -19.39 3.61
C ILE A 98 -5.57 -18.48 2.94
N PRO A 99 -6.80 -18.90 2.62
CA PRO A 99 -7.79 -17.99 2.05
C PRO A 99 -8.05 -16.76 2.93
N TRP A 100 -8.48 -15.67 2.30
CA TRP A 100 -9.06 -14.54 3.04
C TRP A 100 -10.48 -14.96 3.47
N PRO A 101 -10.95 -14.67 4.71
CA PRO A 101 -10.41 -13.71 5.68
C PRO A 101 -9.44 -14.25 6.73
N GLU A 102 -9.18 -15.56 6.76
CA GLU A 102 -8.38 -16.21 7.81
C GLU A 102 -6.95 -15.67 7.90
N ARG A 103 -6.39 -15.16 6.79
CA ARG A 103 -5.06 -14.52 6.76
C ARG A 103 -4.92 -13.29 7.65
N LEU A 104 -5.99 -12.56 7.91
CA LEU A 104 -5.91 -11.26 8.56
C LEU A 104 -5.26 -11.33 9.95
N ASN A 105 -5.53 -12.42 10.66
CA ASN A 105 -5.09 -12.70 12.03
C ASN A 105 -4.18 -13.93 12.11
N MET A 106 -3.65 -14.38 10.97
CA MET A 106 -2.76 -15.53 10.95
C MET A 106 -1.44 -15.19 11.65
N LYS A 107 -1.05 -16.02 12.61
CA LYS A 107 0.30 -15.98 13.17
C LYS A 107 1.26 -16.60 12.17
N HIS A 108 2.28 -15.86 11.77
CA HIS A 108 3.36 -16.42 10.97
C HIS A 108 4.16 -17.38 11.85
N SER A 109 3.99 -18.69 11.66
CA SER A 109 4.86 -19.69 12.27
C SER A 109 6.26 -19.50 11.68
N THR A 110 7.17 -18.94 12.47
CA THR A 110 8.59 -18.83 12.16
C THR A 110 9.20 -20.22 12.12
N THR A 111 9.13 -20.86 10.95
CA THR A 111 9.96 -22.03 10.62
C THR A 111 10.60 -21.83 9.25
N SER A 112 11.15 -20.64 9.03
CA SER A 112 12.11 -20.41 7.95
C SER A 112 13.16 -19.41 8.43
N ASN A 113 14.35 -19.93 8.72
CA ASN A 113 15.50 -19.20 9.25
C ASN A 113 16.11 -18.15 8.30
N ASN A 114 15.53 -17.92 7.11
CA ASN A 114 16.19 -17.17 6.04
C ASN A 114 15.29 -16.08 5.43
N SER A 115 14.85 -15.11 6.24
CA SER A 115 14.39 -13.81 5.71
C SER A 115 14.88 -12.69 6.60
N SER A 116 15.77 -11.85 6.07
CA SER A 116 16.55 -10.81 6.73
C SER A 116 15.77 -9.55 7.19
N ILE A 117 14.44 -9.62 7.22
CA ILE A 117 13.57 -8.60 7.84
C ILE A 117 12.40 -9.33 8.52
N GLN A 118 12.65 -10.00 9.65
CA GLN A 118 11.59 -10.57 10.47
C GLN A 118 11.21 -9.58 11.57
N PHE A 119 10.00 -9.04 11.48
CA PHE A 119 9.36 -8.43 12.63
C PHE A 119 8.85 -9.55 13.55
N PRO A 120 9.13 -9.49 14.87
CA PRO A 120 8.57 -10.45 15.81
C PRO A 120 7.04 -10.47 15.72
N GLN A 121 6.43 -11.65 15.71
CA GLN A 121 4.96 -11.80 15.69
C GLN A 121 4.30 -11.01 16.83
N GLU A 122 4.97 -10.93 17.98
CA GLU A 122 4.56 -10.14 19.14
C GLU A 122 4.32 -8.66 18.80
N LYS A 123 5.14 -8.06 17.91
CA LYS A 123 4.94 -6.66 17.49
C LYS A 123 3.69 -6.49 16.63
N ILE A 124 3.42 -7.46 15.74
CA ILE A 124 2.23 -7.45 14.88
C ILE A 124 0.95 -7.65 15.72
N ASP A 125 1.01 -8.56 16.68
CA ASP A 125 -0.07 -8.85 17.61
C ASP A 125 -0.33 -7.62 18.52
N SER A 126 0.74 -6.98 19.02
CA SER A 126 0.65 -5.76 19.83
C SER A 126 0.04 -4.60 19.04
N ASP A 127 0.47 -4.37 17.80
CA ASP A 127 -0.10 -3.35 16.91
C ASP A 127 -1.60 -3.59 16.66
N THR A 128 -1.97 -4.83 16.34
CA THR A 128 -3.38 -5.18 16.08
C THR A 128 -4.25 -4.97 17.32
N ASN A 129 -3.77 -5.35 18.50
CA ASN A 129 -4.49 -5.13 19.76
C ASN A 129 -4.60 -3.65 20.12
N TYR A 130 -3.53 -2.88 19.93
CA TYR A 130 -3.52 -1.44 20.12
C TYR A 130 -4.59 -0.76 19.26
N TRP A 131 -4.60 -1.06 17.95
CA TRP A 131 -5.58 -0.48 17.03
C TRP A 131 -7.02 -0.94 17.30
N LYS A 132 -7.22 -2.19 17.72
CA LYS A 132 -8.54 -2.70 18.10
C LYS A 132 -9.12 -1.94 19.30
N GLY A 133 -8.32 -1.72 20.34
CA GLY A 133 -8.72 -0.93 21.51
C GLY A 133 -8.98 0.52 21.13
N LEU A 134 -8.02 1.16 20.46
CA LEU A 134 -8.11 2.58 20.12
C LEU A 134 -9.29 2.90 19.21
N VAL A 135 -9.55 2.07 18.19
CA VAL A 135 -10.69 2.27 17.29
C VAL A 135 -12.00 2.13 18.07
N SER A 136 -12.12 1.10 18.89
CA SER A 136 -13.34 0.83 19.66
C SER A 136 -13.62 1.92 20.69
N GLU A 137 -12.60 2.43 21.37
CA GLU A 137 -12.77 3.40 22.46
C GLU A 137 -12.86 4.85 21.99
N VAL A 138 -12.09 5.21 20.96
CA VAL A 138 -11.94 6.61 20.53
C VAL A 138 -12.61 6.85 19.17
N TYR A 139 -12.23 6.10 18.14
CA TYR A 139 -12.65 6.42 16.78
C TYR A 139 -14.16 6.27 16.57
N LEU A 140 -14.74 5.23 17.17
CA LEU A 140 -16.17 4.92 17.01
C LEU A 140 -17.07 5.68 17.99
N ASN A 141 -16.55 6.08 19.15
CA ASN A 141 -17.36 6.68 20.22
C ASN A 141 -17.18 8.19 20.35
N GLU A 142 -15.97 8.72 20.12
CA GLU A 142 -15.63 10.11 20.43
C GLU A 142 -15.62 11.00 19.17
N PHE A 143 -15.35 10.41 18.00
CA PHE A 143 -15.30 11.18 16.77
C PHE A 143 -16.69 11.39 16.20
N ALA A 144 -17.02 12.64 15.85
CA ALA A 144 -18.22 13.01 15.12
C ALA A 144 -18.15 12.61 13.63
N VAL A 145 -17.76 11.37 13.36
CA VAL A 145 -17.63 10.77 12.02
C VAL A 145 -18.86 9.90 11.77
N ASN A 146 -19.55 10.16 10.66
CA ASN A 146 -20.63 9.27 10.24
C ASN A 146 -20.04 8.02 9.53
N TRP A 147 -19.61 7.05 10.32
CA TRP A 147 -19.02 5.78 9.85
C TRP A 147 -19.91 5.00 8.89
N SER A 148 -21.23 5.16 8.97
CA SER A 148 -22.17 4.52 8.02
C SER A 148 -22.06 5.08 6.59
N SER A 149 -21.47 6.28 6.43
CA SER A 149 -21.29 6.97 5.15
C SER A 149 -19.86 6.86 4.57
N VAL A 150 -18.94 6.25 5.32
CA VAL A 150 -17.54 6.05 4.93
C VAL A 150 -17.44 4.73 4.16
N ARG A 151 -16.81 4.77 2.98
CA ARG A 151 -16.57 3.62 2.10
C ARG A 151 -15.11 3.46 1.74
N ASN A 152 -14.42 4.57 1.47
CA ASN A 152 -13.02 4.58 1.02
C ASN A 152 -12.14 5.22 2.10
N VAL A 153 -11.30 4.43 2.76
CA VAL A 153 -10.35 4.94 3.77
C VAL A 153 -8.94 4.84 3.23
N MET A 154 -8.10 5.82 3.53
CA MET A 154 -6.66 5.75 3.30
C MET A 154 -5.96 5.88 4.64
N ASP A 155 -5.19 4.86 4.98
CA ASP A 155 -4.28 4.89 6.11
C ASP A 155 -2.92 5.33 5.60
N MET A 156 -2.57 6.59 5.87
CA MET A 156 -1.39 7.25 5.32
C MET A 156 -0.09 6.72 5.92
N ASN A 157 -0.16 6.07 7.10
CA ASN A 157 0.97 5.42 7.74
C ASN A 157 0.50 4.11 8.39
N ALA A 158 0.41 3.05 7.57
CA ALA A 158 -0.28 1.84 7.96
C ALA A 158 0.45 0.95 8.96
N GLY A 159 1.76 1.15 9.16
CA GLY A 159 2.56 0.25 10.00
C GLY A 159 2.37 -1.20 9.59
N PHE A 160 1.85 -2.06 10.47
CA PHE A 160 1.56 -3.46 10.15
C PHE A 160 0.16 -3.72 9.58
N GLY A 161 -0.63 -2.68 9.32
CA GLY A 161 -2.02 -2.75 8.87
C GLY A 161 -3.03 -2.98 10.00
N GLY A 162 -2.65 -2.70 11.26
CA GLY A 162 -3.52 -2.91 12.43
C GLY A 162 -4.78 -2.05 12.41
N PHE A 163 -4.69 -0.79 11.96
CA PHE A 163 -5.86 0.08 11.80
C PHE A 163 -6.86 -0.51 10.80
N ALA A 164 -6.40 -0.94 9.62
CA ALA A 164 -7.27 -1.57 8.64
C ALA A 164 -7.89 -2.88 9.15
N ALA A 165 -7.12 -3.67 9.91
CA ALA A 165 -7.62 -4.89 10.53
C ALA A 165 -8.72 -4.62 11.58
N SER A 166 -8.64 -3.51 12.33
CA SER A 166 -9.61 -3.20 13.38
C SER A 166 -10.95 -2.64 12.87
N ILE A 167 -11.00 -2.13 11.63
CA ILE A 167 -12.24 -1.64 11.00
C ILE A 167 -12.77 -2.54 9.89
N ILE A 168 -12.22 -3.75 9.74
CA ILE A 168 -12.53 -4.65 8.62
C ILE A 168 -13.98 -5.14 8.59
N ASP A 169 -14.64 -5.22 9.76
CA ASP A 169 -16.03 -5.68 9.90
C ASP A 169 -17.06 -4.64 9.39
N ARG A 170 -16.59 -3.47 8.93
CA ARG A 170 -17.42 -2.42 8.35
C ARG A 170 -17.45 -2.53 6.83
N PRO A 171 -18.53 -2.08 6.17
CA PRO A 171 -18.65 -2.12 4.71
C PRO A 171 -17.83 -0.99 4.05
N LEU A 172 -16.52 -1.00 4.29
CA LEU A 172 -15.53 -0.06 3.76
C LEU A 172 -14.26 -0.82 3.38
N TRP A 173 -13.36 -0.17 2.65
CA TRP A 173 -12.03 -0.69 2.35
C TRP A 173 -10.97 0.34 2.71
N VAL A 174 -9.76 -0.14 3.01
CA VAL A 174 -8.63 0.68 3.43
C VAL A 174 -7.48 0.54 2.45
N MET A 175 -7.04 1.65 1.86
CA MET A 175 -5.74 1.73 1.21
C MET A 175 -4.68 1.91 2.29
N ASN A 176 -3.84 0.91 2.50
CA ASN A 176 -2.74 0.99 3.45
C ASN A 176 -1.51 1.57 2.76
N VAL A 177 -0.99 2.70 3.24
CA VAL A 177 0.22 3.31 2.69
C VAL A 177 1.37 3.07 3.65
N VAL A 178 2.49 2.55 3.14
CA VAL A 178 3.75 2.42 3.87
C VAL A 178 4.68 3.54 3.38
N PRO A 179 4.91 4.59 4.20
CA PRO A 179 5.78 5.69 3.80
C PRO A 179 7.22 5.23 3.58
N VAL A 180 7.95 5.91 2.69
CA VAL A 180 9.31 5.51 2.32
C VAL A 180 10.36 5.69 3.41
N ASP A 181 10.04 6.53 4.39
CA ASP A 181 10.83 6.82 5.56
C ASP A 181 10.47 5.93 6.77
N GLN A 182 9.52 5.01 6.60
CA GLN A 182 9.07 4.08 7.63
C GLN A 182 9.62 2.66 7.38
N PRO A 183 9.62 1.78 8.41
CA PRO A 183 10.04 0.40 8.23
C PRO A 183 9.25 -0.31 7.13
N ASP A 184 9.92 -1.15 6.33
CA ASP A 184 9.28 -1.90 5.25
C ASP A 184 8.36 -2.98 5.81
N THR A 185 7.06 -2.66 5.89
CA THR A 185 6.01 -3.54 6.40
C THR A 185 4.99 -3.94 5.34
N LEU A 186 5.14 -3.51 4.08
CA LEU A 186 4.11 -3.73 3.05
C LEU A 186 3.94 -5.22 2.75
N HIS A 187 5.03 -5.99 2.79
CA HIS A 187 4.98 -7.44 2.64
C HIS A 187 4.13 -8.12 3.73
N ILE A 188 4.11 -7.58 4.95
CA ILE A 188 3.25 -8.05 6.06
C ILE A 188 1.79 -7.72 5.76
N ILE A 189 1.51 -6.50 5.31
CA ILE A 189 0.16 -6.07 4.91
C ILE A 189 -0.41 -7.02 3.84
N PHE A 190 0.37 -7.36 2.81
CA PHE A 190 -0.02 -8.32 1.78
C PHE A 190 -0.19 -9.74 2.30
N ASN A 191 0.70 -10.20 3.18
CA ASN A 191 0.59 -11.52 3.79
C ASN A 191 -0.70 -11.67 4.62
N ARG A 192 -1.14 -10.59 5.28
CA ARG A 192 -2.43 -10.52 5.98
C ARG A 192 -3.62 -10.53 5.01
N GLY A 193 -3.42 -10.25 3.73
CA GLY A 193 -4.46 -10.16 2.70
C GLY A 193 -5.09 -8.77 2.56
N LEU A 194 -4.46 -7.75 3.12
CA LEU A 194 -4.84 -6.35 2.96
C LEU A 194 -4.21 -5.77 1.69
N ILE A 195 -4.76 -4.67 1.18
CA ILE A 195 -4.19 -3.93 0.05
C ILE A 195 -3.34 -2.77 0.54
N GLY A 196 -2.27 -2.47 -0.17
CA GLY A 196 -1.44 -1.32 0.16
C GLY A 196 -0.39 -0.97 -0.89
N VAL A 197 0.29 0.14 -0.67
CA VAL A 197 1.31 0.70 -1.55
C VAL A 197 2.43 1.36 -0.75
N TYR A 198 3.62 1.46 -1.35
CA TYR A 198 4.63 2.40 -0.87
C TYR A 198 4.32 3.79 -1.41
N HIS A 199 4.64 4.84 -0.64
CA HIS A 199 4.54 6.19 -1.14
C HIS A 199 5.44 7.17 -0.38
N ASP A 200 5.98 8.15 -1.08
CA ASP A 200 6.65 9.30 -0.47
C ASP A 200 5.67 10.47 -0.39
N TRP A 201 5.28 10.85 0.83
CA TRP A 201 4.32 11.94 1.06
C TRP A 201 4.86 13.35 0.77
N CYS A 202 6.15 13.46 0.41
CA CYS A 202 6.68 14.69 -0.19
C CYS A 202 6.44 14.76 -1.71
N GLU A 203 5.81 13.73 -2.29
CA GLU A 203 5.38 13.67 -3.69
C GLU A 203 3.87 13.54 -3.79
N SER A 204 3.31 13.80 -4.97
CA SER A 204 1.88 13.64 -5.21
C SER A 204 1.48 12.16 -5.27
N PHE A 205 0.46 11.78 -4.51
CA PHE A 205 -0.11 10.43 -4.51
C PHE A 205 -0.95 10.19 -5.77
N ASN A 206 -0.68 9.10 -6.48
CA ASN A 206 -1.51 8.72 -7.61
C ASN A 206 -2.89 8.22 -7.12
N THR A 207 -3.92 9.04 -7.37
CA THR A 207 -5.29 8.81 -6.92
C THR A 207 -6.18 8.18 -8.00
N TYR A 208 -5.66 7.82 -9.17
CA TYR A 208 -6.48 7.41 -10.32
C TYR A 208 -7.45 6.24 -10.01
N PRO A 209 -8.78 6.38 -10.23
CA PRO A 209 -9.65 7.56 -10.18
C PRO A 209 -10.51 7.58 -8.89
N ARG A 210 -9.93 7.28 -7.73
CA ARG A 210 -10.61 7.18 -6.43
C ARG A 210 -10.33 8.39 -5.54
N THR A 211 -11.41 8.98 -5.02
CA THR A 211 -11.37 9.91 -3.88
C THR A 211 -11.66 9.18 -2.58
N TYR A 212 -11.09 9.65 -1.47
CA TYR A 212 -11.24 9.03 -0.16
C TYR A 212 -12.24 9.78 0.73
N ASP A 213 -12.88 9.03 1.63
CA ASP A 213 -13.89 9.48 2.59
C ASP A 213 -13.31 9.73 3.98
N LEU A 214 -12.19 9.09 4.26
CA LEU A 214 -11.46 9.29 5.48
C LEU A 214 -9.97 9.15 5.17
N LEU A 215 -9.21 10.20 5.50
CA LEU A 215 -7.76 10.14 5.53
C LEU A 215 -7.34 9.98 6.99
N HIS A 216 -6.61 8.92 7.28
CA HIS A 216 -6.08 8.62 8.60
C HIS A 216 -4.56 8.80 8.57
N MET A 217 -4.02 9.62 9.46
CA MET A 217 -2.59 9.85 9.60
C MET A 217 -2.20 9.69 11.07
N SER A 218 -1.40 8.67 11.38
CA SER A 218 -0.90 8.44 12.74
C SER A 218 0.63 8.56 12.79
N HIS A 219 1.12 9.46 13.65
CA HIS A 219 2.52 9.68 13.97
C HIS A 219 3.46 9.85 12.76
N LEU A 220 2.96 10.45 11.68
CA LEU A 220 3.68 10.64 10.42
C LEU A 220 4.20 12.07 10.22
N LEU A 221 3.45 13.07 10.68
CA LEU A 221 3.67 14.47 10.28
C LEU A 221 4.96 15.05 10.88
N GLY A 222 5.31 14.64 12.11
CA GLY A 222 6.54 15.09 12.78
C GLY A 222 7.82 14.81 11.97
N PRO A 223 8.13 13.54 11.63
CA PRO A 223 9.26 13.20 10.76
C PRO A 223 9.14 13.82 9.35
N LEU A 224 7.95 13.77 8.75
CA LEU A 224 7.72 14.20 7.38
C LEU A 224 7.99 15.70 7.17
N THR A 225 7.63 16.55 8.14
CA THR A 225 7.88 18.00 8.09
C THR A 225 9.36 18.39 8.16
N LYS A 226 10.28 17.44 8.40
CA LYS A 226 11.72 17.67 8.24
C LYS A 226 12.19 17.57 6.80
N ARG A 227 11.39 16.95 5.93
CA ARG A 227 11.72 16.69 4.52
C ARG A 227 10.96 17.58 3.54
N CYS A 228 9.70 17.87 3.80
CA CYS A 228 8.85 18.71 2.95
C CYS A 228 7.97 19.65 3.79
N HIS A 229 7.46 20.70 3.14
CA HIS A 229 6.75 21.75 3.86
C HIS A 229 5.34 21.29 4.25
N ILE A 230 4.88 21.66 5.45
CA ILE A 230 3.54 21.25 5.94
C ILE A 230 2.39 21.65 5.01
N ILE A 231 2.56 22.75 4.28
CA ILE A 231 1.58 23.25 3.31
C ILE A 231 1.45 22.29 2.11
N GLU A 232 2.55 21.68 1.65
CA GLU A 232 2.52 20.73 0.54
C GLU A 232 1.76 19.47 0.94
N ILE A 233 2.01 18.98 2.16
CA ILE A 233 1.29 17.84 2.75
C ILE A 233 -0.20 18.18 2.90
N ALA A 234 -0.53 19.37 3.40
CA ALA A 234 -1.92 19.81 3.55
C ALA A 234 -2.63 19.96 2.20
N ALA A 235 -1.94 20.48 1.18
CA ALA A 235 -2.47 20.57 -0.17
C ALA A 235 -2.75 19.17 -0.75
N GLU A 236 -1.90 18.19 -0.47
CA GLU A 236 -2.11 16.82 -0.92
C GLU A 236 -3.27 16.13 -0.18
N ILE A 237 -3.39 16.33 1.13
CA ILE A 237 -4.55 15.92 1.93
C ILE A 237 -5.83 16.53 1.34
N ASP A 238 -5.82 17.83 1.01
CA ASP A 238 -6.94 18.51 0.39
C ASP A 238 -7.29 17.90 -0.97
N ARG A 239 -6.30 17.67 -1.83
CA ARG A 239 -6.51 17.12 -3.16
C ARG A 239 -7.11 15.71 -3.15
N ILE A 240 -6.72 14.86 -2.19
CA ILE A 240 -7.16 13.46 -2.10
C ILE A 240 -8.55 13.34 -1.44
N LEU A 241 -8.81 14.15 -0.42
CA LEU A 241 -10.04 14.06 0.39
C LEU A 241 -11.21 14.75 -0.33
N ARG A 242 -12.32 14.02 -0.54
CA ARG A 242 -13.51 14.64 -1.13
C ARG A 242 -14.17 15.63 -0.16
N PRO A 243 -14.90 16.64 -0.64
CA PRO A 243 -15.60 17.57 0.24
C PRO A 243 -16.61 16.89 1.18
N GLY A 244 -16.80 17.46 2.37
CA GLY A 244 -17.72 16.96 3.40
C GLY A 244 -17.21 15.71 4.13
N ARG A 245 -15.91 15.43 4.05
CA ARG A 245 -15.28 14.22 4.61
C ARG A 245 -14.20 14.54 5.62
N TRP A 246 -13.70 13.48 6.25
CA TRP A 246 -12.93 13.59 7.48
C TRP A 246 -11.45 13.31 7.25
N PHE A 247 -10.62 14.13 7.85
CA PHE A 247 -9.21 13.87 8.08
C PHE A 247 -9.00 13.69 9.57
N VAL A 248 -8.31 12.61 9.95
CA VAL A 248 -7.96 12.30 11.33
C VAL A 248 -6.44 12.29 11.42
N LEU A 249 -5.88 13.23 12.17
CA LEU A 249 -4.47 13.26 12.52
C LEU A 249 -4.30 12.86 13.98
N GLN A 250 -3.56 11.78 14.22
CA GLN A 250 -3.08 11.38 15.54
C GLN A 250 -1.61 11.72 15.64
N ASP A 251 -1.25 12.67 16.51
CA ASP A 251 0.15 13.04 16.75
C ASP A 251 0.30 13.79 18.08
N THR A 252 1.51 14.26 18.38
CA THR A 252 1.75 15.12 19.55
C THR A 252 1.00 16.44 19.40
N ILE A 253 0.65 17.07 20.54
CA ILE A 253 -0.08 18.33 20.55
C ILE A 253 0.68 19.45 19.81
N ASP A 254 2.02 19.42 19.83
CA ASP A 254 2.85 20.41 19.15
C ASP A 254 2.76 20.28 17.62
N VAL A 255 2.66 19.05 17.12
CA VAL A 255 2.46 18.77 15.70
C VAL A 255 1.03 19.15 15.28
N ILE A 256 0.04 18.82 16.09
CA ILE A 256 -1.37 19.21 15.87
C ILE A 256 -1.52 20.73 15.80
N ARG A 257 -0.88 21.47 16.71
CA ARG A 257 -0.91 22.94 16.74
C ARG A 257 -0.29 23.59 15.49
N LYS A 258 0.61 22.89 14.80
CA LYS A 258 1.18 23.35 13.52
C LYS A 258 0.23 23.08 12.34
N MET A 259 -0.47 21.94 12.35
CA MET A 259 -1.38 21.55 11.26
C MET A 259 -2.74 22.25 11.33
N ASP A 260 -3.29 22.45 12.54
CA ASP A 260 -4.60 23.07 12.75
C ASP A 260 -4.78 24.41 12.01
N PRO A 261 -3.88 25.42 12.13
CA PRO A 261 -4.04 26.68 11.42
C PRO A 261 -3.99 26.53 9.89
N VAL A 262 -3.21 25.57 9.38
CA VAL A 262 -3.12 25.29 7.93
C VAL A 262 -4.41 24.69 7.40
N LEU A 263 -5.02 23.74 8.12
CA LEU A 263 -6.31 23.18 7.71
C LEU A 263 -7.44 24.22 7.82
N ARG A 264 -7.41 25.07 8.85
CA ARG A 264 -8.39 26.16 9.01
C ARG A 264 -8.30 27.18 7.87
N SER A 265 -7.10 27.51 7.38
CA SER A 265 -6.95 28.41 6.22
C SER A 265 -7.51 27.80 4.93
N LEU A 266 -7.55 26.47 4.83
CA LEU A 266 -8.24 25.72 3.77
C LEU A 266 -9.75 25.52 4.05
N HIS A 267 -10.33 26.24 5.01
CA HIS A 267 -11.74 26.17 5.40
C HIS A 267 -12.21 24.81 5.95
N TYR A 268 -11.31 24.03 6.56
CA TYR A 268 -11.71 22.85 7.32
C TYR A 268 -12.31 23.26 8.66
N LYS A 269 -13.32 22.51 9.11
CA LYS A 269 -13.82 22.56 10.49
C LYS A 269 -12.99 21.60 11.32
N THR A 270 -12.20 22.11 12.25
CA THR A 270 -11.28 21.29 13.05
C THR A 270 -11.68 21.23 14.53
N GLN A 271 -11.48 20.07 15.13
CA GLN A 271 -11.73 19.77 16.54
C GLN A 271 -10.58 18.94 17.10
N ILE A 272 -10.02 19.37 18.24
CA ILE A 272 -9.01 18.60 18.96
C ILE A 272 -9.74 17.69 19.96
N VAL A 273 -9.41 16.40 19.95
CA VAL A 273 -10.00 15.38 20.82
C VAL A 273 -8.89 14.73 21.64
N LYS A 274 -9.10 14.59 22.95
CA LYS A 274 -8.16 13.96 23.90
C LYS A 274 -6.71 14.47 23.83
N HIS A 275 -6.47 15.71 23.37
CA HIS A 275 -5.15 16.33 23.17
C HIS A 275 -4.16 15.54 22.30
N GLN A 276 -4.64 14.53 21.57
CA GLN A 276 -3.82 13.62 20.75
C GLN A 276 -4.38 13.44 19.34
N PHE A 277 -5.61 13.90 19.10
CA PHE A 277 -6.28 13.76 17.82
C PHE A 277 -6.76 15.12 17.32
N LEU A 278 -6.55 15.39 16.04
CA LEU A 278 -7.15 16.48 15.29
C LEU A 278 -8.13 15.87 14.28
N LEU A 279 -9.42 16.03 14.56
CA LEU A 279 -10.48 15.69 13.63
C LEU A 279 -10.80 16.92 12.79
N ALA A 280 -10.64 16.81 11.48
CA ALA A 280 -10.89 17.89 10.55
C ALA A 280 -11.94 17.46 9.51
N THR A 281 -12.96 18.28 9.31
CA THR A 281 -14.00 18.05 8.28
C THR A 281 -13.79 19.03 7.15
N LYS A 282 -13.57 18.52 5.94
CA LYS A 282 -13.39 19.33 4.73
C LYS A 282 -14.67 20.04 4.35
N GLY A 283 -14.62 21.36 4.21
CA GLY A 283 -15.72 22.16 3.67
C GLY A 283 -15.90 21.98 2.16
N PHE A 284 -17.06 22.37 1.63
CA PHE A 284 -17.24 22.55 0.20
C PHE A 284 -16.94 24.01 -0.13
N TRP A 285 -15.68 24.32 -0.42
CA TRP A 285 -15.32 25.67 -0.84
C TRP A 285 -15.51 25.80 -2.36
N ARG A 286 -16.56 26.49 -2.76
CA ARG A 286 -16.61 27.22 -4.03
C ARG A 286 -16.46 28.69 -3.68
N PRO A 287 -15.67 29.49 -4.41
CA PRO A 287 -15.81 30.93 -4.36
C PRO A 287 -17.29 31.22 -4.60
N GLY A 288 -17.96 31.81 -3.61
CA GLY A 288 -19.31 32.31 -3.85
C GLY A 288 -19.22 33.29 -5.01
N SER A 289 -20.15 33.20 -5.97
CA SER A 289 -20.42 34.33 -6.83
C SER A 289 -20.68 35.51 -5.91
N THR A 290 -19.81 36.51 -5.95
CA THR A 290 -20.18 37.85 -5.48
C THR A 290 -21.46 38.26 -6.21
N ASP A 291 -22.33 38.96 -5.47
CA ASP A 291 -23.57 39.62 -5.88
C ASP A 291 -24.84 38.75 -5.73
N SER A 292 -25.87 39.17 -5.00
CA SER A 292 -26.34 40.53 -4.70
C SER A 292 -26.82 40.65 -3.24
N LYS A 293 -26.20 41.56 -2.48
CA LYS A 293 -26.96 42.30 -1.47
C LYS A 293 -27.79 43.33 -2.24
N SER A 294 -29.10 43.14 -2.27
CA SER A 294 -30.11 44.17 -2.50
C SER A 294 -31.22 43.95 -1.50
#